data_AF-A0A820JPV7-F1
#
_entry.id   AF-A0A820JPV7-F1
#
_cell.length_a   1.000
_cell.length_b   1.000
_cell.length_c   1.000
_cell.angle_alpha   90.00
_cell.angle_beta   90.00
_cell.angle_gamma   90.00
#
_symmetry.space_group_name_H-M   'P 1'
#
loop_
_entity.id
_entity.type
_entity.pdbx_description
1 polymer ?
#
loop_
_entity_poly.entity_id
_entity_poly.type
_entity_poly.pdbx_seq_one_letter_code
_entity_poly.pdbx_strand_id
1 'polypeptide(L)'
;TTPAPCTYRCNDGTCIGKEKRCNFVPDCSQREDEADCGECDFESSTCGWQDDSVGYYIWARRNASSILLMPGDMTTNTTKGFVMTVAGGSGSFAGSSRLVSERIASTAASCRVTFGLYRSRDRDGTLALYLEDDSKYTTKLWTDPRTTM
;
A
#
# COMPACT_ATOMS: atom_id res chain seq x y z
N THR A 1 27.73 -2.84 -22.20
CA THR A 1 26.66 -2.80 -21.19
C THR A 1 25.97 -4.14 -21.22
N THR A 2 26.01 -4.91 -20.12
CA THR A 2 25.29 -6.18 -20.04
C THR A 2 23.79 -5.89 -20.11
N PRO A 3 23.01 -6.51 -21.01
CA PRO A 3 21.57 -6.32 -21.03
C PRO A 3 21.01 -6.73 -19.67
N ALA A 4 20.15 -5.88 -19.09
CA ALA A 4 19.51 -6.18 -17.82
C ALA A 4 18.78 -7.54 -17.92
N PRO A 5 18.89 -8.41 -16.91
CA PRO A 5 18.22 -9.70 -16.95
C PRO A 5 16.70 -9.50 -17.08
N CYS A 6 16.07 -10.36 -17.87
CA CYS A 6 14.64 -10.38 -18.10
C CYS A 6 13.92 -10.81 -16.80
N THR A 7 13.42 -9.86 -16.02
CA THR A 7 12.77 -10.11 -14.72
C THR A 7 11.27 -9.84 -14.72
N TYR A 8 10.77 -9.06 -15.68
CA TYR A 8 9.35 -8.84 -15.88
C TYR A 8 9.02 -8.90 -17.37
N ARG A 9 7.96 -9.63 -17.73
CA ARG A 9 7.53 -9.80 -19.12
C ARG A 9 6.17 -9.14 -19.31
N CYS A 10 6.14 -8.14 -20.17
CA CYS A 10 4.96 -7.42 -20.61
C CYS A 10 3.98 -8.37 -21.34
N ASN A 11 2.73 -7.95 -21.49
CA ASN A 11 1.68 -8.73 -22.15
C ASN A 11 1.94 -8.92 -23.65
N ASP A 12 2.65 -7.98 -24.28
CA ASP A 12 3.09 -8.04 -25.68
C ASP A 12 4.34 -8.91 -25.88
N GLY A 13 4.90 -9.48 -24.80
CA GLY A 13 6.10 -10.30 -24.82
C GLY A 13 7.41 -9.54 -24.66
N THR A 14 7.37 -8.20 -24.63
CA THR A 14 8.53 -7.36 -24.31
C THR A 14 9.05 -7.73 -22.93
N CYS A 15 10.37 -7.80 -22.77
CA CYS A 15 10.98 -8.08 -21.46
C CYS A 15 11.79 -6.90 -20.94
N ILE A 16 11.59 -6.58 -19.66
CA ILE A 16 12.21 -5.46 -18.96
C ILE A 16 12.90 -5.93 -17.68
N GLY A 17 13.87 -5.13 -17.21
CA GLY A 17 14.56 -5.35 -15.95
C GLY A 17 13.73 -4.91 -14.74
N LYS A 18 14.18 -5.29 -13.54
CA LYS A 18 13.45 -5.06 -12.28
C LYS A 18 13.37 -3.57 -11.95
N GLU A 19 14.40 -2.83 -12.33
CA GLU A 19 14.51 -1.38 -12.22
C GLU A 19 13.53 -0.62 -13.10
N LYS A 20 12.96 -1.29 -14.11
CA LYS A 20 11.97 -0.73 -15.02
C LYS A 20 10.52 -0.94 -14.58
N ARG A 21 10.27 -1.79 -13.60
CA ARG A 21 8.94 -1.98 -13.01
C ARG A 21 8.74 -1.01 -11.86
N CYS A 22 7.60 -0.33 -11.80
CA CYS A 22 7.27 0.67 -10.79
C CYS A 22 8.30 1.82 -10.72
N ASN A 23 8.74 2.32 -11.87
CA ASN A 23 9.67 3.45 -11.99
C ASN A 23 8.99 4.77 -12.41
N PHE A 24 7.66 4.77 -12.55
CA PHE A 24 6.79 5.84 -13.06
C PHE A 24 6.96 6.18 -14.55
N VAL A 25 7.62 5.31 -15.33
CA VAL A 25 7.86 5.44 -16.76
C VAL A 25 7.27 4.20 -17.45
N PRO A 26 6.34 4.35 -18.41
CA PRO A 26 5.83 3.20 -19.15
C PRO A 26 6.94 2.58 -20.01
N ASP A 27 7.43 1.41 -19.62
CA ASP A 27 8.36 0.60 -20.38
C ASP A 27 7.65 -0.54 -21.14
N CYS A 28 6.44 -0.93 -20.73
CA CYS A 28 5.56 -1.81 -21.50
C CYS A 28 4.52 -1.04 -22.33
N SER A 29 4.05 -1.66 -23.42
CA SER A 29 3.13 -1.03 -24.40
C SER A 29 1.80 -0.54 -23.82
N GLN A 30 1.30 -1.16 -22.75
CA GLN A 30 0.04 -0.78 -22.08
C GLN A 30 0.28 -0.27 -20.66
N ARG A 31 1.53 0.09 -20.31
CA ARG A 31 1.91 0.58 -18.98
C ARG A 31 1.66 -0.45 -17.86
N GLU A 32 1.55 -1.73 -18.19
CA GLU A 32 1.28 -2.80 -17.22
C GLU A 32 2.41 -3.00 -16.20
N ASP A 33 3.62 -2.54 -16.52
CA ASP A 33 4.78 -2.48 -15.63
C ASP A 33 4.64 -1.43 -14.51
N GLU A 34 3.76 -0.46 -14.70
CA GLU A 34 3.43 0.57 -13.71
C GLU A 34 2.06 0.35 -13.06
N ALA A 35 1.37 -0.72 -13.42
CA ALA A 35 0.18 -1.18 -12.72
C ALA A 35 0.57 -1.75 -11.35
N ASP A 36 -0.30 -1.57 -10.34
CA ASP A 36 -0.11 -2.10 -8.99
C ASP A 36 1.14 -1.57 -8.24
N CYS A 37 1.60 -0.37 -8.59
CA CYS A 37 2.81 0.27 -8.04
C CYS A 37 2.54 1.25 -6.88
N GLY A 38 1.49 1.00 -6.08
CA GLY A 38 1.23 1.70 -4.83
C GLY A 38 0.24 2.87 -4.89
N GLU A 39 0.00 3.49 -6.05
CA GLU A 39 -1.12 4.44 -6.21
C GLU A 39 -2.44 3.66 -6.18
N CYS A 40 -3.30 3.97 -5.20
CA CYS A 40 -4.53 3.21 -5.00
C CYS A 40 -5.64 4.01 -4.34
N ASP A 41 -6.82 3.99 -4.96
CA ASP A 41 -8.10 4.43 -4.37
C ASP A 41 -8.87 3.30 -3.69
N PHE A 42 -8.39 2.06 -3.85
CA PHE A 42 -8.99 0.82 -3.38
C PHE A 42 -10.38 0.49 -3.97
N GLU A 43 -10.87 1.16 -4.99
CA GLU A 43 -12.26 1.00 -5.47
C GLU A 43 -12.49 -0.28 -6.29
N SER A 44 -11.47 -0.74 -7.02
CA SER A 44 -11.53 -1.97 -7.82
C SER A 44 -10.68 -3.11 -7.27
N SER A 45 -9.51 -2.79 -6.69
CA SER A 45 -8.54 -3.76 -6.19
C SER A 45 -7.75 -3.19 -5.01
N THR A 46 -6.66 -3.85 -4.59
CA THR A 46 -5.69 -3.30 -3.64
C THR A 46 -4.49 -2.64 -4.32
N CYS A 47 -4.48 -2.56 -5.65
CA CYS A 47 -3.41 -1.96 -6.45
C CYS A 47 -2.00 -2.44 -6.07
N GLY A 48 -1.84 -3.75 -5.83
CA GLY A 48 -0.58 -4.37 -5.41
C GLY A 48 -0.28 -4.30 -3.91
N TRP A 49 -1.02 -3.53 -3.12
CA TRP A 49 -0.89 -3.54 -1.67
C TRP A 49 -1.29 -4.89 -1.10
N GLN A 50 -0.45 -5.41 -0.20
CA GLN A 50 -0.57 -6.74 0.40
C GLN A 50 -0.46 -6.68 1.91
N ASP A 51 -1.26 -7.49 2.59
CA ASP A 51 -1.14 -7.70 4.02
C ASP A 51 0.06 -8.61 4.31
N ASP A 52 1.01 -8.11 5.09
CA ASP A 52 2.18 -8.84 5.59
C ASP A 52 2.16 -8.84 7.13
N SER A 53 0.94 -8.92 7.68
CA SER A 53 0.70 -8.87 9.10
C SER A 53 1.01 -10.21 9.77
N VAL A 54 1.52 -10.14 11.00
CA VAL A 54 1.78 -11.31 11.84
C VAL A 54 0.99 -11.17 13.14
N GLY A 55 0.16 -12.18 13.45
CA GLY A 55 -0.70 -12.19 14.64
C GLY A 55 -2.17 -12.00 14.32
N TYR A 56 -2.93 -11.49 15.28
CA TYR A 56 -4.39 -11.36 15.17
C TYR A 56 -4.83 -10.22 14.25
N TYR A 57 -4.12 -9.09 14.22
CA TYR A 57 -4.55 -7.93 13.44
C TYR A 57 -4.05 -8.01 12.00
N ILE A 58 -4.95 -7.89 11.03
CA ILE A 58 -4.67 -7.92 9.58
C ILE A 58 -5.22 -6.69 8.88
N TRP A 59 -4.65 -6.32 7.75
CA TRP A 59 -5.23 -5.35 6.83
C TRP A 59 -6.19 -6.03 5.87
N ALA A 60 -7.39 -5.48 5.76
CA ALA A 60 -8.42 -5.98 4.86
C ALA A 60 -9.11 -4.83 4.13
N ARG A 61 -9.31 -5.03 2.82
CA ARG A 61 -10.14 -4.16 1.98
C ARG A 61 -11.60 -4.36 2.36
N ARG A 62 -12.27 -3.28 2.77
CA ARG A 62 -13.68 -3.31 3.18
C ARG A 62 -14.45 -2.17 2.54
N ASN A 63 -15.73 -2.41 2.30
CA ASN A 63 -16.63 -1.36 1.86
C ASN A 63 -16.86 -0.37 3.02
N ALA A 64 -16.74 0.93 2.76
CA ALA A 64 -16.89 1.97 3.76
C ALA A 64 -18.26 1.93 4.47
N SER A 65 -19.34 1.52 3.78
CA SER A 65 -20.66 1.35 4.41
C SER A 65 -20.75 0.24 5.46
N SER A 66 -19.89 -0.78 5.39
CA SER A 66 -19.91 -1.88 6.36
C SER A 66 -19.11 -1.56 7.63
N ILE A 67 -18.44 -0.40 7.65
CA ILE A 67 -17.68 0.10 8.80
C ILE A 67 -18.62 0.96 9.63
N LEU A 68 -19.25 0.35 10.63
CA LEU A 68 -20.00 1.06 11.67
C LEU A 68 -19.12 2.18 12.24
N LEU A 69 -19.53 3.43 12.06
CA LEU A 69 -18.92 4.70 12.53
C LEU A 69 -18.12 5.52 11.49
N MET A 70 -17.86 5.05 10.28
CA MET A 70 -17.26 5.92 9.25
C MET A 70 -18.33 6.91 8.73
N PRO A 71 -18.21 8.24 8.94
CA PRO A 71 -18.93 9.18 8.09
C PRO A 71 -18.39 8.93 6.68
N GLY A 72 -19.28 8.72 5.69
CA GLY A 72 -18.97 8.20 4.35
C GLY A 72 -17.63 8.66 3.78
N ASP A 73 -16.99 7.80 2.97
CA ASP A 73 -15.58 7.94 2.63
C ASP A 73 -15.23 9.37 2.13
N MET A 74 -14.09 9.87 2.60
CA MET A 74 -13.61 11.23 2.34
C MET A 74 -13.12 11.45 0.89
N THR A 75 -13.19 10.46 0.03
CA THR A 75 -12.79 10.51 -1.38
C THR A 75 -13.97 10.65 -2.34
N THR A 76 -15.16 10.15 -2.00
CA THR A 76 -16.33 10.16 -2.88
C THR A 76 -17.56 10.87 -2.29
N ASN A 77 -17.58 11.17 -0.99
CA ASN A 77 -18.78 11.65 -0.29
C ASN A 77 -20.00 10.73 -0.54
N THR A 78 -19.73 9.44 -0.78
CA THR A 78 -20.74 8.40 -0.91
C THR A 78 -20.48 7.34 0.15
N THR A 79 -21.55 6.70 0.61
CA THR A 79 -21.47 5.52 1.46
C THR A 79 -21.04 4.27 0.68
N LYS A 80 -20.31 4.40 -0.44
CA LYS A 80 -20.10 3.31 -1.41
C LYS A 80 -18.65 3.15 -1.89
N GLY A 81 -17.64 3.65 -1.17
CA GLY A 81 -16.24 3.37 -1.49
C GLY A 81 -15.66 2.15 -0.77
N PHE A 82 -14.41 1.84 -1.09
CA PHE A 82 -13.61 0.80 -0.44
C PHE A 82 -12.38 1.41 0.21
N VAL A 83 -12.01 0.88 1.37
CA VAL A 83 -10.85 1.35 2.13
C VAL A 83 -10.10 0.17 2.74
N MET A 84 -8.82 0.37 3.02
CA MET A 84 -8.04 -0.57 3.81
C MET A 84 -8.28 -0.31 5.30
N THR A 85 -8.61 -1.38 6.04
CA THR A 85 -8.91 -1.31 7.47
C THR A 85 -8.16 -2.38 8.24
N VAL A 86 -7.82 -2.09 9.49
CA VAL A 86 -7.33 -3.11 10.41
C VAL A 86 -8.52 -3.88 10.96
N ALA A 87 -8.49 -5.21 10.79
CA ALA A 87 -9.52 -6.14 11.23
C ALA A 87 -8.92 -7.27 12.07
N GLY A 88 -9.78 -8.00 12.78
CA GLY A 88 -9.40 -9.26 13.43
C GLY A 88 -9.29 -10.39 12.40
N GLY A 89 -8.16 -11.09 12.42
CA GLY A 89 -7.85 -12.29 11.66
C GLY A 89 -7.91 -13.55 12.54
N SER A 90 -7.16 -14.59 12.16
CA SER A 90 -7.14 -15.89 12.85
C SER A 90 -5.97 -16.09 13.81
N GLY A 91 -5.04 -15.14 13.90
CA GLY A 91 -3.89 -15.24 14.78
C GLY A 91 -4.26 -15.22 16.27
N SER A 92 -3.44 -15.85 17.11
CA SER A 92 -3.73 -16.04 18.53
C SER A 92 -3.05 -15.02 19.46
N PHE A 93 -2.22 -14.13 18.92
CA PHE A 93 -1.50 -13.11 19.68
C PHE A 93 -1.64 -11.73 19.05
N ALA A 94 -1.54 -10.69 19.89
CA ALA A 94 -1.49 -9.31 19.43
C ALA A 94 -0.11 -9.03 18.82
N GLY A 95 -0.06 -8.94 17.49
CA GLY A 95 1.12 -8.53 16.73
C GLY A 95 0.86 -7.26 15.92
N SER A 96 1.91 -6.71 15.32
CA SER A 96 1.79 -5.52 14.47
C SER A 96 1.19 -5.89 13.11
N SER A 97 0.15 -5.17 12.70
CA SER A 97 -0.37 -5.28 11.33
C SER A 97 0.46 -4.46 10.36
N ARG A 98 0.76 -5.02 9.18
CA ARG A 98 1.60 -4.39 8.14
C ARG A 98 0.92 -4.50 6.79
N LEU A 99 0.80 -3.36 6.11
CA LEU A 99 0.35 -3.26 4.73
C LEU A 99 1.54 -2.79 3.90
N VAL A 100 1.94 -3.57 2.90
CA VAL A 100 3.14 -3.33 2.09
C VAL A 100 2.76 -3.12 0.64
N SER A 101 3.37 -2.12 -0.02
CA SER A 101 3.21 -1.90 -1.45
C SER A 101 4.13 -2.83 -2.24
N GLU A 102 3.94 -2.88 -3.55
CA GLU A 102 4.99 -3.34 -4.46
C GLU A 102 6.25 -2.46 -4.33
N ARG A 103 7.39 -3.00 -4.73
CA ARG A 103 8.66 -2.26 -4.71
C ARG A 103 8.61 -1.10 -5.70
N ILE A 104 8.71 0.13 -5.18
CA ILE A 104 8.85 1.34 -5.99
C ILE A 104 10.33 1.52 -6.35
N ALA A 105 10.67 1.42 -7.64
CA ALA A 105 12.05 1.46 -8.11
C ALA A 105 12.65 2.88 -8.09
N SER A 106 11.83 3.90 -8.33
CA SER A 106 12.27 5.29 -8.37
C SER A 106 11.95 5.99 -7.04
N THR A 107 12.90 5.97 -6.11
CA THR A 107 12.81 6.73 -4.85
C THR A 107 13.88 7.82 -4.84
N ALA A 108 13.45 9.06 -4.59
CA ALA A 108 14.31 10.24 -4.50
C ALA A 108 13.85 11.12 -3.33
N ALA A 109 14.69 12.05 -2.88
CA ALA A 109 14.33 12.97 -1.80
C ALA A 109 13.08 13.83 -2.11
N SER A 110 12.74 13.99 -3.39
CA SER A 110 11.54 14.69 -3.85
C SER A 110 10.29 13.81 -3.94
N CYS A 111 10.41 12.49 -3.80
CA CYS A 111 9.28 11.58 -3.83
C CYS A 111 8.41 11.81 -2.59
N ARG A 112 7.09 11.95 -2.80
CA ARG A 112 6.12 12.24 -1.73
C ARG A 112 5.06 11.17 -1.70
N VAL A 113 4.70 10.74 -0.49
CA VAL A 113 3.58 9.84 -0.25
C VAL A 113 2.45 10.64 0.37
N THR A 114 1.26 10.53 -0.22
CA THR A 114 0.03 11.16 0.27
C THR A 114 -1.04 10.09 0.42
N PHE A 115 -1.75 10.08 1.54
CA PHE A 115 -2.82 9.12 1.80
C PHE A 115 -3.90 9.75 2.68
N GLY A 116 -5.13 9.27 2.53
CA GLY A 116 -6.23 9.58 3.44
C GLY A 116 -6.20 8.67 4.66
N LEU A 117 -6.41 9.23 5.86
CA LEU A 117 -6.50 8.48 7.10
C LEU A 117 -7.81 8.79 7.81
N TYR A 118 -8.64 7.77 7.99
CA TYR A 118 -9.79 7.83 8.88
C TYR A 118 -9.48 7.09 10.19
N ARG A 119 -9.80 7.73 11.31
CA ARG A 119 -9.59 7.17 12.65
C ARG A 119 -10.83 7.38 13.51
N SER A 120 -11.37 6.28 14.05
CA SER A 120 -12.46 6.33 15.02
C SER A 120 -11.95 6.82 16.39
N ARG A 121 -12.83 7.49 17.14
CA ARG A 121 -12.52 8.05 18.47
C ARG A 121 -12.26 6.99 19.53
N ASP A 122 -12.82 5.79 19.36
CA ASP A 122 -12.87 4.74 20.38
C ASP A 122 -11.87 3.59 20.15
N ARG A 123 -10.88 3.77 19.26
CA ARG A 123 -9.87 2.74 18.98
C ARG A 123 -8.44 3.22 19.20
N ASP A 124 -7.75 2.47 20.06
CA ASP A 124 -6.32 2.59 20.34
C ASP A 124 -5.49 1.91 19.24
N GLY A 125 -4.33 2.50 18.94
CA GLY A 125 -3.40 2.03 17.91
C GLY A 125 -2.59 3.19 17.32
N THR A 126 -1.48 2.93 16.66
CA THR A 126 -0.68 3.98 16.00
C THR A 126 -0.40 3.55 14.58
N LEU A 127 -0.72 4.42 13.63
CA LEU A 127 -0.31 4.23 12.24
C LEU A 127 1.02 4.92 12.03
N ALA A 128 1.98 4.21 11.46
CA ALA A 128 3.26 4.76 11.05
C ALA A 128 3.61 4.28 9.65
N LEU A 129 4.24 5.17 8.87
CA LEU A 129 4.70 4.91 7.52
C LEU A 129 6.21 4.67 7.56
N TYR A 130 6.65 3.59 6.94
CA TYR A 130 8.05 3.20 6.83
C TYR A 130 8.45 3.05 5.36
N LEU A 131 9.69 3.43 5.05
CA LEU A 131 10.38 3.06 3.82
C LEU A 131 11.25 1.84 4.12
N GLU A 132 11.06 0.74 3.39
CA GLU A 132 11.90 -0.46 3.46
C GLU A 132 12.76 -0.54 2.19
N ASP A 133 14.07 -0.70 2.34
CA ASP A 133 14.99 -0.87 1.21
C ASP A 133 15.19 -2.35 0.81
N ASP A 134 15.95 -2.60 -0.25
CA ASP A 134 16.26 -3.96 -0.72
C ASP A 134 17.05 -4.80 0.31
N SER A 135 17.67 -4.16 1.32
CA SER A 135 18.38 -4.81 2.43
C SER A 135 17.47 -5.08 3.65
N LYS A 136 16.16 -4.80 3.52
CA LYS A 136 15.18 -4.89 4.61
C LYS A 136 15.41 -3.88 5.73
N TYR A 137 16.21 -2.85 5.51
CA TYR A 137 16.35 -1.76 6.45
C TYR A 137 15.12 -0.86 6.38
N THR A 138 14.56 -0.50 7.53
CA THR A 138 13.35 0.31 7.62
C THR A 138 13.63 1.69 8.19
N THR A 139 13.15 2.72 7.49
CA THR A 139 13.21 4.12 7.94
C THR A 139 11.80 4.63 8.18
N LYS A 140 11.51 5.10 9.40
CA LYS A 140 10.22 5.71 9.70
C LYS A 140 10.12 7.08 9.03
N LEU A 141 9.18 7.22 8.10
CA LEU A 141 8.90 8.47 7.40
C LEU A 141 7.89 9.34 8.15
N TRP A 142 6.89 8.71 8.78
CA TRP A 142 5.80 9.42 9.43
C TRP A 142 5.14 8.55 10.52
N THR A 143 4.50 9.19 11.49
CA THR A 143 3.64 8.54 12.50
C THR A 143 2.46 9.44 12.80
N ASP A 144 1.31 8.85 13.12
CA ASP A 144 0.10 9.59 13.51
C ASP A 144 0.42 10.52 14.70
N PRO A 145 0.27 11.85 14.55
CA PRO A 145 0.64 12.81 15.59
C PRO A 145 -0.28 12.77 16.81
N ARG A 146 -1.42 12.07 16.75
CA ARG A 146 -2.34 11.91 17.88
C ARG A 146 -1.97 10.76 18.82
N THR A 147 -0.83 10.10 18.59
CA THR A 147 -0.24 9.20 19.57
C THR A 147 0.40 10.01 20.68
N THR A 148 -0.34 10.26 21.77
CA THR A 148 0.27 10.70 23.02
C THR A 148 1.13 9.57 23.56
N MET A 149 2.44 9.84 23.72
CA MET A 149 3.35 8.99 24.50
C MET A 149 2.92 8.92 25.95
#